data_AF-K9XT30-F1
#
_entry.id   AF-K9XT30-F1
#
_cell.length_a   1.000
_cell.length_b   1.000
_cell.length_c   1.000
_cell.angle_alpha   90.00
_cell.angle_beta   90.00
_cell.angle_gamma   90.00
#
_symmetry.space_group_name_H-M   'P 1'
#
loop_
_entity.id
_entity.type
_entity.pdbx_description
1 polymer ?
#
loop_
_entity_poly.entity_id
_entity_poly.type
_entity_poly.pdbx_seq_one_letter_code
_entity_poly.pdbx_strand_id
1 'polypeptide(L)'
;MRLKLVAYCSSNLSIIKIIDMKNLMEYKGYLGSVDYNDEDKIFYGRVEYIRSLISYEGHDVESLRNSFQEAVDDYLELVRNQNIEPEQSFKGSFKIRTGSNLHRRAVIVAKQKGINLNKLVNEALEEYLKNYV
;
A
#
# COMPACT_ATOMS: atom_id res chain seq x y z
N MET A 1 -7.72 -26.52 6.03
CA MET A 1 -7.10 -26.35 4.70
C MET A 1 -8.09 -25.64 3.79
N ARG A 2 -8.02 -24.31 3.66
CA ARG A 2 -8.85 -23.53 2.73
C ARG A 2 -7.98 -23.10 1.56
N LEU A 3 -8.04 -23.84 0.45
CA LEU A 3 -7.58 -23.35 -0.84
C LEU A 3 -8.49 -22.18 -1.24
N LYS A 4 -7.95 -20.97 -1.38
CA LYS A 4 -8.56 -19.96 -2.25
C LYS A 4 -7.96 -20.15 -3.64
N LEU A 5 -8.66 -20.93 -4.45
CA LEU A 5 -8.46 -20.93 -5.90
C LEU A 5 -8.93 -19.56 -6.41
N VAL A 6 -8.03 -18.73 -6.94
CA VAL A 6 -8.41 -17.54 -7.70
C VAL A 6 -8.06 -17.82 -9.15
N ALA A 7 -9.05 -18.28 -9.91
CA ALA A 7 -9.03 -18.17 -11.36
C ALA A 7 -9.15 -16.70 -11.75
N TYR A 8 -8.43 -16.24 -12.79
CA TYR A 8 -9.02 -15.78 -14.06
C TYR A 8 -7.96 -15.20 -15.02
N CYS A 9 -7.90 -15.82 -16.20
CA CYS A 9 -7.96 -15.28 -17.57
C CYS A 9 -7.03 -14.14 -18.04
N SER A 10 -6.41 -14.40 -19.20
CA SER A 10 -5.57 -13.52 -20.03
C SER A 10 -6.17 -12.15 -20.35
N SER A 11 -5.41 -11.10 -20.03
CA SER A 11 -4.99 -10.03 -20.96
C SER A 11 -4.22 -8.95 -20.18
N ASN A 12 -2.89 -8.86 -20.39
CA ASN A 12 -2.01 -7.72 -20.06
C ASN A 12 -2.47 -6.80 -18.91
N LEU A 13 -2.65 -7.37 -17.72
CA LEU A 13 -2.71 -6.62 -16.48
C LEU A 13 -1.46 -7.00 -15.71
N SER A 14 -0.59 -6.02 -15.43
CA SER A 14 0.49 -6.17 -14.47
C SER A 14 -0.10 -6.89 -13.26
N ILE A 15 0.41 -8.07 -12.92
CA ILE A 15 -0.10 -8.88 -11.81
C ILE A 15 0.09 -8.03 -10.55
N ILE A 16 -0.95 -7.33 -10.14
CA ILE A 16 -1.00 -6.68 -8.83
C ILE A 16 -1.01 -7.86 -7.88
N LYS A 17 0.13 -8.15 -7.25
CA LYS A 17 0.20 -9.08 -6.15
C LYS A 17 -0.86 -8.63 -5.14
N ILE A 18 -1.92 -9.43 -4.97
CA ILE A 18 -2.95 -9.15 -3.97
C ILE A 18 -2.30 -9.44 -2.64
N ILE A 19 -1.84 -8.38 -1.99
CA ILE A 19 -1.28 -8.44 -0.65
C ILE A 19 -2.45 -8.63 0.33
N ASP A 20 -2.46 -9.74 1.06
CA ASP A 20 -3.39 -9.92 2.17
C ASP A 20 -2.89 -9.09 3.35
N MET A 21 -3.71 -8.14 3.80
CA MET A 21 -3.40 -7.26 4.93
C MET A 21 -3.07 -8.06 6.21
N LYS A 22 -3.54 -9.31 6.34
CA LYS A 22 -3.21 -10.18 7.48
C LYS A 22 -1.77 -10.68 7.48
N ASN A 23 -1.10 -10.66 6.32
CA ASN A 23 0.27 -11.14 6.14
C ASN A 23 1.28 -9.99 6.10
N LEU A 24 0.90 -8.81 6.60
CA LEU A 24 1.76 -7.65 6.70
C LEU A 24 2.27 -7.45 8.14
N MET A 25 3.55 -7.12 8.27
CA MET A 25 4.12 -6.58 9.49
C MET A 25 3.98 -5.06 9.50
N GLU A 26 3.81 -4.46 10.67
CA GLU A 26 3.76 -3.00 10.83
C GLU A 26 4.85 -2.52 11.77
N TYR A 27 5.55 -1.45 11.37
CA TYR A 27 6.51 -0.74 12.21
C TYR A 27 6.62 0.72 11.77
N LYS A 28 6.47 1.68 12.70
CA LYS A 28 6.52 3.13 12.45
C LYS A 28 5.61 3.62 11.30
N GLY A 29 4.46 2.97 11.10
CA GLY A 29 3.52 3.28 10.01
C GLY A 29 3.92 2.74 8.63
N TYR A 30 5.00 1.95 8.55
CA TYR A 30 5.37 1.19 7.37
C TYR A 30 4.79 -0.22 7.43
N LEU A 31 4.40 -0.75 6.27
CA LEU A 31 3.88 -2.09 6.12
C LEU A 31 4.88 -2.96 5.36
N GLY A 32 5.17 -4.14 5.90
CA GLY A 32 6.14 -5.07 5.36
C GLY A 32 5.51 -6.39 4.92
N SER A 33 5.74 -6.84 3.68
CA SER A 33 5.28 -8.14 3.20
C SER A 33 6.07 -9.31 3.79
N VAL A 34 5.40 -10.45 3.93
CA VAL A 34 6.03 -11.71 4.36
C VAL A 34 5.82 -12.76 3.27
N ASP A 35 6.91 -13.24 2.71
CA ASP A 35 6.96 -14.33 1.75
C ASP A 35 8.00 -15.38 2.17
N TYR A 36 7.88 -16.59 1.63
CA TYR A 36 8.80 -17.69 1.89
C TYR A 36 9.32 -18.25 0.57
N ASN A 37 10.64 -18.41 0.49
CA ASN A 37 11.31 -19.10 -0.60
C ASN A 37 11.68 -20.51 -0.14
N ASP A 38 11.09 -21.53 -0.78
CA ASP A 38 11.35 -22.94 -0.45
C ASP A 38 12.70 -23.45 -0.98
N GLU A 39 13.26 -22.88 -2.04
CA GLU A 39 14.57 -23.27 -2.56
C GLU A 39 15.68 -22.83 -1.60
N ASP A 40 15.63 -21.57 -1.17
CA ASP A 40 16.63 -20.96 -0.30
C ASP A 40 16.33 -21.15 1.20
N LYS A 41 15.17 -21.73 1.52
CA LYS A 41 14.66 -21.94 2.89
C LYS A 41 14.71 -20.66 3.74
N ILE A 42 14.32 -19.53 3.14
CA ILE A 42 14.40 -18.20 3.77
C ILE A 42 13.06 -17.47 3.68
N PHE A 43 12.74 -16.68 4.70
CA PHE A 43 11.69 -15.69 4.63
C PHE A 43 12.25 -14.40 4.04
N TYR A 44 11.45 -13.73 3.23
CA TYR A 44 11.83 -12.45 2.66
C TYR A 44 10.62 -11.52 2.59
N GLY A 45 10.91 -10.24 2.49
CA GLY A 45 9.88 -9.21 2.47
C GLY A 45 10.39 -7.91 1.90
N ARG A 46 9.45 -7.00 1.66
CA ARG A 46 9.76 -5.62 1.30
C ARG A 46 8.77 -4.67 1.97
N VAL A 47 9.18 -3.41 2.08
CA VAL A 47 8.27 -2.35 2.50
C VAL A 47 7.30 -2.05 1.36
N GLU A 48 6.00 -2.17 1.64
CA GLU A 48 4.92 -1.95 0.69
C GLU A 48 4.38 -0.52 0.80
N TYR A 49 3.67 -0.08 -0.25
CA TYR A 49 2.99 1.23 -0.34
C TYR A 49 3.91 2.46 -0.29
N ILE A 50 5.20 2.27 -0.55
CA ILE A 50 6.18 3.33 -0.85
C ILE A 50 6.83 3.05 -2.21
N ARG A 51 7.51 4.04 -2.79
CA ARG A 51 8.23 3.90 -4.06
C ARG A 51 9.64 3.36 -3.86
N SER A 52 10.25 3.70 -2.72
CA SER A 52 11.59 3.22 -2.36
C SER A 52 11.57 1.70 -2.21
N LEU A 53 12.50 1.01 -2.89
CA LEU A 53 12.63 -0.43 -2.79
C LEU A 53 13.47 -0.79 -1.57
N ILE A 54 12.80 -1.19 -0.50
CA ILE A 54 13.43 -1.61 0.76
C ILE A 54 13.07 -3.07 0.99
N SER A 55 14.07 -3.94 0.96
CA SER A 55 13.92 -5.39 1.16
C SER A 55 14.64 -5.87 2.42
N TYR A 56 14.17 -6.97 2.97
CA TYR A 56 14.75 -7.62 4.16
C TYR A 56 14.48 -9.13 4.09
N GLU A 57 15.25 -9.88 4.85
CA GLU A 57 15.20 -11.35 4.88
C GLU A 57 15.44 -11.87 6.29
N GLY A 58 15.06 -13.12 6.54
CA GLY A 58 15.27 -13.78 7.82
C GLY A 58 15.06 -15.29 7.71
N HIS A 59 15.75 -16.06 8.55
CA HIS A 59 15.64 -17.52 8.57
C HIS A 59 14.44 -18.02 9.40
N ASP A 60 13.89 -17.15 10.22
CA ASP A 60 12.71 -17.38 11.05
C ASP A 60 11.88 -16.10 11.19
N VAL A 61 10.76 -16.18 11.90
CA VAL A 61 9.84 -15.06 12.07
C VAL A 61 10.48 -13.91 12.86
N GLU A 62 11.35 -14.22 13.83
CA GLU A 62 11.95 -13.22 14.70
C GLU A 62 13.03 -12.43 13.97
N SER A 63 13.94 -13.13 13.28
CA SER A 63 14.95 -12.54 12.41
C SER A 63 14.33 -11.71 11.30
N LEU A 64 13.28 -12.21 10.62
CA LEU A 64 12.58 -11.43 9.59
C LEU A 64 12.00 -10.13 10.15
N ARG A 65 11.40 -10.18 11.35
CA ARG A 65 10.80 -9.01 12.00
C ARG A 65 11.85 -8.00 12.44
N ASN A 66 13.01 -8.47 12.91
CA ASN A 66 14.12 -7.59 13.28
C ASN A 66 14.72 -6.94 12.05
N SER A 67 15.02 -7.71 10.99
CA SER A 67 15.54 -7.17 9.74
C SER A 67 14.56 -6.20 9.05
N PHE A 68 13.25 -6.41 9.20
CA PHE A 68 12.26 -5.41 8.77
C PHE A 68 12.37 -4.09 9.54
N GLN A 69 12.50 -4.14 10.87
CA GLN A 69 12.63 -2.93 11.70
C GLN A 69 13.93 -2.19 11.40
N GLU A 70 15.03 -2.92 11.28
CA GLU A 70 16.34 -2.39 10.89
C GLU A 70 16.28 -1.73 9.52
N ALA A 71 15.71 -2.39 8.51
CA ALA A 71 15.58 -1.83 7.17
C ALA A 71 14.74 -0.53 7.13
N VAL A 72 13.70 -0.44 7.96
CA VAL A 72 12.90 0.79 8.11
C VAL A 72 13.70 1.88 8.83
N ASP A 73 14.45 1.54 9.86
CA ASP A 73 15.24 2.50 10.63
C ASP A 73 16.41 3.06 9.82
N ASP A 74 17.12 2.20 9.09
CA ASP A 74 18.17 2.56 8.14
C ASP A 74 17.64 3.49 7.05
N TYR A 75 16.44 3.19 6.51
CA TYR A 75 15.80 4.06 5.53
C TYR A 75 15.49 5.45 6.11
N LEU A 76 14.91 5.50 7.31
CA LEU A 76 14.57 6.75 7.98
C LEU A 76 15.81 7.57 8.34
N GLU A 77 16.92 6.91 8.68
CA GLU A 77 18.20 7.58 8.90
C GLU A 77 18.79 8.10 7.59
N LEU A 78 18.78 7.30 6.53
CA LEU A 78 19.30 7.67 5.22
C LEU A 78 18.60 8.94 4.67
N VAL A 79 17.27 8.98 4.71
CA VAL A 79 16.51 10.14 4.23
C VAL A 79 16.73 11.37 5.12
N ARG A 80 16.86 11.18 6.44
CA ARG A 80 17.21 12.27 7.38
C ARG A 80 18.58 12.86 7.05
N ASN A 81 19.58 12.01 6.83
CA ASN A 81 20.94 12.45 6.49
C ASN A 81 21.00 13.18 5.14
N GLN A 82 20.06 12.90 4.24
CA GLN A 82 19.92 13.59 2.96
C GLN A 82 19.03 14.84 3.02
N ASN A 83 18.47 15.19 4.20
CA ASN A 83 17.45 16.24 4.38
C ASN A 83 16.24 16.05 3.43
N ILE A 84 15.84 14.80 3.21
CA ILE A 84 14.68 14.41 2.41
C ILE A 84 13.55 14.00 3.34
N GLU A 85 12.34 14.41 3.01
CA GLU A 85 11.12 13.95 3.68
C GLU A 85 10.90 12.45 3.43
N PRO A 86 10.78 11.62 4.48
CA PRO A 86 10.52 10.19 4.31
C PRO A 86 9.23 9.97 3.52
N GLU A 87 9.26 8.98 2.62
CA GLU A 87 8.05 8.48 2.01
C GLU A 87 7.23 7.77 3.07
N GLN A 88 5.98 8.15 3.25
CA GLN A 88 5.08 7.49 4.19
C GLN A 88 3.99 6.76 3.42
N SER A 89 3.75 5.51 3.83
CA SER A 89 2.54 4.79 3.44
C SER A 89 1.33 5.65 3.78
N PHE A 90 0.44 5.85 2.80
CA PHE A 90 -0.82 6.56 3.01
C PHE A 90 -0.70 7.98 3.60
N LYS A 91 0.25 8.81 3.12
CA LYS A 91 0.48 10.24 3.52
C LYS A 91 -0.72 11.20 3.26
N GLY A 92 -1.94 10.71 3.09
CA GLY A 92 -3.18 11.47 2.96
C GLY A 92 -3.41 12.13 1.59
N SER A 93 -2.38 12.32 0.75
CA SER A 93 -2.58 12.88 -0.60
C SER A 93 -2.90 11.80 -1.63
N PHE A 94 -4.15 11.73 -2.06
CA PHE A 94 -4.63 10.81 -3.09
C PHE A 94 -4.91 11.56 -4.40
N LYS A 95 -3.95 11.55 -5.33
CA LYS A 95 -4.08 12.25 -6.63
C LYS A 95 -4.61 11.28 -7.68
N ILE A 96 -5.81 11.55 -8.19
CA ILE A 96 -6.45 10.72 -9.22
C ILE A 96 -6.59 11.46 -10.55
N ARG A 97 -6.35 10.73 -11.65
CA ARG A 97 -6.76 11.19 -12.99
C ARG A 97 -8.16 10.67 -13.26
N THR A 98 -9.10 11.59 -13.48
CA THR A 98 -10.48 11.24 -13.82
C THR A 98 -10.79 11.73 -15.23
N GLY A 99 -11.66 11.01 -15.94
CA GLY A 99 -12.13 11.44 -17.26
C GLY A 99 -12.84 12.80 -17.18
N SER A 100 -12.71 13.61 -18.24
CA SER A 100 -13.25 14.98 -18.28
C SER A 100 -14.76 15.06 -17.97
N ASN A 101 -15.54 14.08 -18.43
CA ASN A 101 -16.97 14.00 -18.15
C ASN A 101 -17.26 13.74 -16.66
N LEU A 102 -16.54 12.81 -16.02
CA LEU A 102 -16.71 12.49 -14.60
C LEU A 102 -16.30 13.67 -13.73
N HIS A 103 -15.15 14.30 -14.04
CA HIS A 103 -14.70 15.50 -13.35
C HIS A 103 -15.75 16.62 -13.40
N ARG A 104 -16.31 16.89 -14.60
CA ARG A 104 -17.37 17.90 -14.78
C ARG A 104 -18.58 17.61 -13.88
N ARG A 105 -19.09 16.38 -13.92
CA ARG A 105 -20.25 15.96 -13.12
C ARG A 105 -19.98 16.09 -11.63
N ALA A 106 -18.81 15.63 -11.17
CA ALA A 106 -18.42 15.71 -9.76
C ALA A 106 -18.34 17.16 -9.27
N VAL A 107 -17.75 18.07 -10.05
CA VAL A 107 -17.67 19.50 -9.70
C VAL A 107 -19.05 20.15 -9.61
N ILE A 108 -19.96 19.85 -10.53
CA ILE A 108 -21.34 20.39 -10.51
C ILE A 108 -22.06 19.93 -9.22
N VAL A 109 -22.01 18.64 -8.90
CA VAL A 109 -22.66 18.09 -7.70
C VAL A 109 -22.03 18.64 -6.42
N ALA A 110 -20.70 18.75 -6.37
CA ALA A 110 -20.01 19.33 -5.22
C ALA A 110 -20.47 20.77 -4.95
N LYS A 111 -20.55 21.60 -6.01
CA LYS A 111 -21.06 22.98 -5.91
C LYS A 111 -22.52 23.03 -5.45
N GLN A 112 -23.39 22.19 -6.01
CA GLN A 112 -24.80 22.12 -5.59
C GLN A 112 -24.97 21.74 -4.11
N LYS A 113 -24.07 20.89 -3.59
CA LYS A 113 -24.02 20.50 -2.18
C LYS A 113 -23.29 21.50 -1.26
N GLY A 114 -22.71 22.57 -1.81
CA GLY A 114 -21.91 23.52 -1.03
C GLY A 114 -20.60 22.95 -0.48
N ILE A 115 -20.06 21.89 -1.10
CA ILE A 115 -18.80 21.24 -0.69
C ILE A 115 -17.74 21.35 -1.80
N ASN A 116 -16.47 21.18 -1.44
CA ASN A 116 -15.40 21.09 -2.44
C ASN A 116 -15.32 19.68 -3.05
N LEU A 117 -14.60 19.56 -4.17
CA LEU A 117 -14.47 18.30 -4.91
C LEU A 117 -13.82 17.19 -4.07
N ASN A 118 -12.78 17.52 -3.28
CA ASN A 118 -12.10 16.53 -2.44
C ASN A 118 -13.03 15.94 -1.39
N LYS A 119 -13.88 16.76 -0.77
CA LYS A 119 -14.89 16.28 0.19
C LYS A 119 -15.89 15.34 -0.48
N LEU A 120 -16.38 15.68 -1.67
CA LEU A 120 -17.26 14.78 -2.43
C LEU A 120 -16.58 13.44 -2.76
N VAL A 121 -15.31 13.47 -3.16
CA VAL A 121 -14.54 12.25 -3.45
C VAL A 121 -14.35 11.40 -2.19
N ASN A 122 -14.01 12.02 -1.05
CA ASN A 122 -13.86 11.32 0.22
C ASN A 122 -15.18 10.68 0.67
N GLU A 123 -16.30 11.42 0.62
CA GLU A 123 -17.63 10.87 0.95
C GLU A 123 -17.99 9.66 0.05
N ALA A 124 -17.68 9.74 -1.24
CA ALA A 124 -17.92 8.63 -2.17
C ALA A 124 -17.03 7.42 -1.87
N LEU A 125 -15.77 7.64 -1.49
CA LEU A 125 -14.84 6.58 -1.09
C LEU A 125 -15.27 5.93 0.23
N GLU A 126 -15.64 6.72 1.24
CA GLU A 126 -16.15 6.24 2.52
C GLU A 126 -17.40 5.38 2.31
N GLU A 127 -18.35 5.83 1.49
CA GLU A 127 -19.56 5.07 1.17
C GLU A 127 -19.26 3.75 0.47
N TYR A 128 -18.33 3.76 -0.50
CA TYR A 128 -17.93 2.54 -1.20
C TYR A 128 -17.26 1.52 -0.27
N LEU A 129 -16.38 1.98 0.62
CA LEU A 129 -15.59 1.14 1.51
C LEU A 129 -16.42 0.48 2.63
N LYS A 130 -17.60 1.01 2.98
CA LYS A 130 -18.55 0.34 3.90
C LYS A 130 -18.91 -1.09 3.49
N ASN A 131 -18.74 -1.45 2.22
CA ASN A 131 -19.02 -2.79 1.71
C ASN A 131 -17.85 -3.79 1.90
N TYR A 132 -16.69 -3.32 2.35
CA TYR A 132 -15.45 -4.10 2.43
C TYR A 132 -14.85 -4.16 3.84
N VAL A 133 -15.36 -3.34 4.75
CA VAL A 133 -14.93 -3.25 6.16
C VAL A 133 -15.99 -3.89 7.05
#